data_AF-A0A352DUS5-F1
#
_entry.id   AF-A0A352DUS5-F1
#
_cell.length_a   1.000
_cell.length_b   1.000
_cell.length_c   1.000
_cell.angle_alpha   90.00
_cell.angle_beta   90.00
_cell.angle_gamma   90.00
#
_symmetry.space_group_name_H-M   'P 1'
#
loop_
_entity.id
_entity.type
_entity.pdbx_description
1 polymer ?
#
loop_
_entity_poly.entity_id
_entity_poly.type
_entity_poly.pdbx_seq_one_letter_code
_entity_poly.pdbx_strand_id
1 'polypeptide(L)'
;VDEGMLDAPTASPALRRLVAEEVAWARTFFDRGSPLVDAAPAALRPAIRLFVGGGRAVADAIERAGCDTLARRPVVGAWSKAKLAAAAWWATLIPARRDHAASGSRGSSREGDRG
;
A
#
# COMPACT_ATOMS: atom_id res chain seq x y z
N VAL A 1 19.35 23.28 0.70
CA VAL A 1 18.13 23.53 -0.11
C VAL A 1 17.33 24.53 0.67
N ASP A 2 16.90 25.61 0.03
CA ASP A 2 16.01 26.62 0.62
C ASP A 2 14.66 26.62 -0.11
N GLU A 3 13.68 27.31 0.47
CA GLU A 3 12.31 27.40 -0.04
C GLU A 3 12.23 28.04 -1.44
N GLY A 4 13.05 29.07 -1.70
CA GLY A 4 13.01 29.84 -2.95
C GLY A 4 13.38 29.01 -4.19
N MET A 5 14.05 27.88 -3.99
CA MET A 5 14.35 26.92 -5.05
C MET A 5 13.11 26.21 -5.62
N LEU A 6 11.97 26.25 -4.91
CA LEU A 6 10.72 25.61 -5.33
C LEU A 6 9.96 26.40 -6.40
N ASP A 7 10.20 27.71 -6.49
CA ASP A 7 9.57 28.59 -7.47
C ASP A 7 10.24 28.52 -8.86
N ALA A 8 11.35 27.79 -8.97
CA ALA A 8 12.08 27.62 -10.21
C ALA A 8 11.32 26.68 -11.19
N PRO A 9 11.40 26.90 -12.50
CA PRO A 9 10.75 26.03 -13.49
C PRO A 9 11.40 24.65 -13.59
N THR A 10 12.61 24.47 -13.05
CA THR A 10 13.35 23.20 -13.05
C THR A 10 14.09 23.05 -11.73
N ALA A 11 14.24 21.82 -11.24
CA ALA A 11 14.95 21.56 -10.01
C ALA A 11 16.46 21.76 -10.19
N SER A 12 17.07 22.57 -9.32
CA SER A 12 18.54 22.67 -9.27
C SER A 12 19.20 21.34 -8.88
N PRO A 13 20.51 21.16 -9.11
CA PRO A 13 21.22 19.94 -8.70
C PRO A 13 21.08 19.59 -7.21
N ALA A 14 21.05 20.61 -6.33
CA ALA A 14 20.89 20.38 -4.90
C ALA A 14 19.47 19.92 -4.53
N LEU A 15 18.44 20.47 -5.17
CA LEU A 15 17.05 20.02 -4.98
C LEU A 15 16.84 18.61 -5.54
N ARG A 16 17.38 18.30 -6.72
CA ARG A 16 17.32 16.95 -7.32
C ARG A 16 17.98 15.91 -6.41
N ARG A 17 19.10 16.26 -5.78
CA ARG A 17 19.77 15.40 -4.80
C ARG A 17 18.90 15.16 -3.56
N LEU A 18 18.29 16.22 -2.99
CA LEU A 18 17.36 16.07 -1.86
C LEU A 18 16.18 15.15 -2.23
N VAL A 19 15.55 15.38 -3.40
CA VAL A 19 14.46 14.51 -3.86
C VAL A 19 14.91 13.06 -4.02
N ALA A 20 16.14 12.82 -4.52
CA ALA A 20 16.70 11.48 -4.61
C ALA A 20 16.89 10.82 -3.23
N GLU A 21 17.37 11.57 -2.24
CA GLU A 21 17.52 11.11 -0.85
C GLU A 21 16.16 10.75 -0.23
N GLU A 22 15.14 11.60 -0.42
CA GLU A 22 13.77 11.35 0.06
C GLU A 22 13.14 10.14 -0.63
N VAL A 23 13.37 9.95 -1.93
CA VAL A 23 12.92 8.75 -2.65
C VAL A 23 13.59 7.49 -2.09
N ALA A 24 14.89 7.53 -1.83
CA ALA A 24 15.61 6.42 -1.21
C ALA A 24 15.06 6.12 0.19
N TRP A 25 14.79 7.15 0.99
CA TRP A 25 14.18 7.01 2.30
C TRP A 25 12.77 6.40 2.23
N ALA A 26 11.92 6.87 1.32
CA ALA A 26 10.59 6.31 1.09
C ALA A 26 10.64 4.83 0.70
N ARG A 27 11.59 4.43 -0.16
CA ARG A 27 11.80 3.02 -0.53
C ARG A 27 12.08 2.13 0.68
N THR A 28 12.86 2.62 1.66
CA THR A 28 13.14 1.85 2.88
C THR A 28 11.87 1.53 3.68
N PHE A 29 10.89 2.43 3.71
CA PHE A 29 9.60 2.14 4.35
C PHE A 29 8.77 1.15 3.56
N PHE A 30 8.78 1.24 2.23
CA PHE A 30 8.10 0.24 1.41
C PHE A 30 8.73 -1.15 1.57
N ASP A 31 10.06 -1.23 1.72
CA ASP A 31 10.77 -2.49 1.96
C ASP A 31 10.42 -3.08 3.33
N ARG A 32 10.46 -2.24 4.37
CA ARG A 32 10.09 -2.63 5.75
C ARG A 32 8.61 -2.97 5.89
N GLY A 33 7.74 -2.26 5.17
CA GLY A 33 6.29 -2.43 5.24
C GLY A 33 5.75 -3.61 4.43
N SER A 34 6.43 -4.00 3.34
CA SER A 34 6.00 -5.10 2.47
C SER A 34 5.76 -6.43 3.21
N PRO A 35 6.64 -6.90 4.13
CA PRO A 35 6.39 -8.14 4.87
C PRO A 35 5.25 -8.03 5.90
N LEU A 36 4.90 -6.81 6.36
CA LEU A 36 3.82 -6.62 7.32
C LEU A 36 2.43 -6.86 6.73
N VAL A 37 2.32 -6.87 5.41
CA VAL A 37 1.03 -7.08 4.74
C VAL A 37 0.42 -8.43 5.07
N ASP A 38 1.24 -9.43 5.36
CA ASP A 38 0.74 -10.77 5.71
C ASP A 38 0.14 -10.83 7.13
N ALA A 39 0.40 -9.84 7.98
CA ALA A 39 -0.28 -9.68 9.26
C ALA A 39 -1.68 -9.06 9.13
N ALA A 40 -2.02 -8.45 7.99
CA ALA A 40 -3.32 -7.84 7.76
C ALA A 40 -4.40 -8.90 7.47
N PRO A 41 -5.70 -8.59 7.73
CA PRO A 41 -6.81 -9.42 7.29
C PRO A 41 -6.73 -9.73 5.80
N ALA A 42 -7.03 -10.98 5.42
CA ALA A 42 -6.87 -11.48 4.06
C ALA A 42 -7.57 -10.60 2.99
N ALA A 43 -8.73 -10.03 3.33
CA ALA A 43 -9.49 -9.13 2.47
C ALA A 43 -8.77 -7.79 2.18
N LEU A 44 -7.89 -7.32 3.08
CA LEU A 44 -7.19 -6.03 2.96
C LEU A 44 -5.82 -6.15 2.30
N ARG A 45 -5.19 -7.33 2.37
CA ARG A 45 -3.85 -7.56 1.80
C ARG A 45 -3.72 -7.07 0.34
N PRO A 46 -4.67 -7.33 -0.57
CA PRO A 46 -4.53 -6.92 -1.95
C PRO A 46 -4.52 -5.40 -2.12
N ALA A 47 -5.36 -4.67 -1.38
CA ALA A 47 -5.39 -3.22 -1.39
C ALA A 47 -4.09 -2.61 -0.82
N ILE A 48 -3.54 -3.21 0.24
CA ILE A 48 -2.27 -2.75 0.82
C ILE A 48 -1.09 -3.02 -0.13
N ARG A 49 -1.03 -4.22 -0.75
CA ARG A 49 0.00 -4.53 -1.78
C ARG A 49 -0.08 -3.57 -2.95
N LEU A 50 -1.30 -3.23 -3.38
CA LEU A 50 -1.54 -2.24 -4.43
C LEU A 50 -1.04 -0.85 -4.02
N PHE A 51 -1.25 -0.43 -2.79
CA PHE A 51 -0.73 0.84 -2.27
C PHE A 51 0.80 0.86 -2.27
N VAL A 52 1.46 -0.17 -1.73
CA VAL A 52 2.93 -0.29 -1.72
C VAL A 52 3.50 -0.31 -3.14
N GLY A 53 2.91 -1.12 -4.03
CA GLY A 53 3.32 -1.18 -5.43
C GLY A 53 3.15 0.14 -6.18
N GLY A 54 2.05 0.86 -5.91
CA GLY A 54 1.81 2.19 -6.48
C GLY A 54 2.85 3.21 -6.00
N GLY A 55 3.20 3.20 -4.71
CA GLY A 55 4.23 4.07 -4.16
C GLY A 55 5.61 3.83 -4.78
N ARG A 56 6.01 2.56 -4.93
CA ARG A 56 7.26 2.18 -5.62
C ARG A 56 7.27 2.64 -7.08
N ALA A 57 6.16 2.48 -7.78
CA ALA A 57 6.07 2.91 -9.18
C ALA A 57 6.18 4.44 -9.34
N VAL A 58 5.68 5.21 -8.36
CA VAL A 58 5.89 6.68 -8.30
C VAL A 58 7.35 7.01 -8.02
N ALA A 59 8.00 6.32 -7.08
CA ALA A 59 9.44 6.48 -6.83
C ALA A 59 10.26 6.24 -8.11
N ASP A 60 9.98 5.16 -8.85
CA ASP A 60 10.64 4.89 -10.12
C ASP A 60 10.37 6.00 -11.16
N ALA A 61 9.15 6.57 -11.17
CA ALA A 61 8.79 7.65 -12.09
C ALA A 61 9.54 8.96 -11.78
N ILE A 62 9.77 9.27 -10.49
CA ILE A 62 10.57 10.41 -10.05
C ILE A 62 12.03 10.23 -10.51
N GLU A 63 12.61 9.06 -10.27
CA GLU A 63 13.99 8.75 -10.69
C GLU A 63 14.15 8.80 -12.22
N ARG A 64 13.19 8.27 -12.99
CA ARG A 64 13.18 8.40 -14.47
C ARG A 64 13.01 9.85 -14.95
N ALA A 65 12.47 10.74 -14.12
CA ALA A 65 12.47 12.18 -14.36
C ALA A 65 13.78 12.86 -13.97
N GLY A 66 14.81 12.08 -13.60
CA GLY A 66 16.07 12.58 -13.09
C GLY A 66 15.88 13.38 -11.80
N CYS A 67 14.88 13.02 -10.99
CA CYS A 67 14.49 13.71 -9.76
C CYS A 67 14.14 15.20 -9.94
N ASP A 68 13.78 15.61 -11.17
CA ASP A 68 13.26 16.95 -11.45
C ASP A 68 11.73 16.93 -11.45
N THR A 69 11.16 17.11 -10.27
CA THR A 69 9.70 17.13 -10.05
C THR A 69 9.08 18.50 -10.32
N LEU A 70 9.88 19.56 -10.49
CA LEU A 70 9.40 20.90 -10.82
C LEU A 70 9.15 21.03 -12.33
N ALA A 71 10.08 20.52 -13.15
CA ALA A 71 9.97 20.60 -14.61
C ALA A 71 8.78 19.81 -15.17
N ARG A 72 8.43 18.69 -14.53
CA ARG A 72 7.27 17.90 -14.90
C ARG A 72 6.75 17.06 -13.74
N ARG A 73 5.44 16.86 -13.70
CA ARG A 73 4.82 15.90 -12.80
C ARG A 73 5.20 14.46 -13.19
N PRO A 74 5.85 13.67 -12.30
CA PRO A 74 6.08 12.26 -12.54
C PRO A 74 4.75 11.51 -12.59
N VAL A 75 4.56 10.73 -13.64
CA VAL A 75 3.34 9.95 -13.84
C VAL A 75 3.66 8.47 -13.91
N VAL A 76 2.88 7.68 -13.19
CA VAL A 76 2.82 6.23 -13.35
C VAL A 76 1.92 5.93 -14.54
N GLY A 77 2.54 5.54 -15.67
CA GLY A 77 1.84 5.26 -16.92
C GLY A 77 0.69 4.28 -16.73
N ALA A 78 -0.51 4.65 -17.21
CA ALA A 78 -1.79 3.92 -17.25
C ALA A 78 -2.07 2.89 -16.13
N TRP A 79 -1.58 3.14 -14.93
CA TRP A 79 -1.82 2.33 -13.73
C TRP A 79 -3.32 2.25 -13.40
N SER A 80 -4.10 3.22 -13.88
CA SER A 80 -5.55 3.30 -13.76
C SER A 80 -6.30 2.15 -14.46
N LYS A 81 -5.83 1.66 -15.62
CA LYS A 81 -6.46 0.51 -16.30
C LYS A 81 -6.18 -0.79 -15.56
N ALA A 82 -4.96 -0.96 -15.06
CA ALA A 82 -4.58 -2.12 -14.25
C ALA A 82 -5.31 -2.17 -12.90
N LYS A 83 -5.53 -1.02 -12.26
CA LYS A 83 -6.24 -0.91 -10.97
C LYS A 83 -7.73 -1.23 -11.08
N LEU A 84 -8.39 -0.75 -12.14
CA LEU A 84 -9.80 -1.06 -12.43
C LEU A 84 -10.00 -2.54 -12.77
N ALA A 85 -9.09 -3.12 -13.55
CA ALA A 85 -9.08 -4.55 -13.83
C ALA A 85 -8.85 -5.38 -12.55
N ALA A 86 -7.88 -4.99 -11.70
CA ALA A 86 -7.60 -5.69 -10.45
C ALA A 86 -8.76 -5.60 -9.43
N ALA A 87 -9.41 -4.45 -9.31
CA ALA A 87 -10.57 -4.27 -8.44
C ALA A 87 -11.80 -5.06 -8.92
N ALA A 88 -12.06 -5.10 -10.23
CA ALA A 88 -13.12 -5.92 -10.80
C ALA A 88 -12.84 -7.43 -10.58
N TRP A 89 -11.58 -7.85 -10.71
CA TRP A 89 -11.16 -9.22 -10.45
C TRP A 89 -11.24 -9.60 -8.96
N TRP A 90 -10.94 -8.66 -8.04
CA TRP A 90 -11.09 -8.89 -6.60
C TRP A 90 -12.55 -8.94 -6.14
N ALA A 91 -13.44 -8.15 -6.72
CA ALA A 91 -14.87 -8.23 -6.44
C ALA A 91 -15.46 -9.61 -6.81
N THR A 92 -14.89 -10.27 -7.82
CA THR A 92 -15.27 -11.64 -8.20
C THR A 92 -14.64 -12.75 -7.35
N LEU A 93 -13.59 -12.45 -6.58
CA LEU A 93 -12.81 -13.44 -5.82
C LEU A 93 -13.05 -13.43 -4.31
N ILE A 94 -13.91 -12.54 -3.79
CA ILE A 94 -14.35 -12.54 -2.40
C ILE A 94 -15.67 -13.33 -2.32
N PRO A 95 -15.66 -14.66 -2.08
CA PRO A 95 -16.86 -15.30 -1.59
C PRO A 95 -17.17 -14.67 -0.23
N ALA A 96 -18.41 -14.20 -0.06
CA ALA A 96 -18.90 -13.72 1.22
C ALA A 96 -18.78 -14.87 2.25
N ARG A 97 -17.67 -14.89 3.00
CA ARG A 97 -17.47 -15.84 4.09
C ARG A 97 -18.18 -15.26 5.30
N ARG A 98 -19.34 -15.86 5.61
CA ARG A 98 -20.05 -15.65 6.87
C ARG A 98 -19.24 -16.33 7.98
N ASP A 99 -18.66 -15.56 8.88
CA ASP A 99 -18.15 -16.14 10.13
C ASP A 99 -19.33 -16.27 11.11
N HIS A 100 -19.95 -17.46 11.12
CA HIS A 100 -20.90 -17.85 12.16
C HIS A 100 -20.15 -18.50 13.33
N ALA A 101 -20.45 -17.99 14.52
CA ALA A 101 -20.57 -18.73 15.78
C ALA A 101 -19.37 -19.56 16.26
N ALA A 102 -18.60 -18.98 17.19
CA ALA A 102 -18.04 -19.78 18.27
C ALA A 102 -19.16 -20.10 19.27
N SER A 103 -19.59 -21.35 19.24
CA SER A 103 -20.52 -22.01 20.13
C SER A 103 -20.01 -22.03 21.58
N GLY A 104 -20.67 -21.25 22.44
CA GLY A 104 -20.64 -21.47 23.88
C GLY A 104 -21.54 -22.64 24.25
N SER A 105 -21.06 -23.88 24.13
CA SER A 105 -21.68 -25.05 24.77
C SER A 105 -20.61 -25.83 25.54
N ARG A 106 -20.57 -25.63 26.86
CA ARG A 106 -19.96 -26.53 27.84
C ARG A 106 -20.36 -26.08 29.25
N GLY A 107 -21.10 -26.93 29.96
CA GLY A 107 -21.24 -26.84 31.42
C GLY A 107 -22.67 -26.69 31.93
N SER A 108 -23.45 -27.78 31.96
CA SER A 108 -24.44 -28.01 33.02
C SER A 108 -24.59 -29.51 33.20
N SER A 109 -23.96 -29.99 34.27
CA SER A 109 -23.90 -31.37 34.71
C SER A 109 -25.29 -31.91 35.01
N ARG A 110 -25.58 -33.10 34.48
CA ARG A 110 -26.58 -34.00 35.06
C ARG A 110 -25.93 -34.63 36.28
N GLU A 111 -26.42 -34.26 37.46
CA GLU A 111 -26.21 -34.99 38.72
C GLU A 111 -27.55 -34.94 39.46
N GLY A 112 -28.17 -36.10 39.65
CA GLY A 112 -29.51 -36.21 40.19
C GLY A 112 -30.08 -37.62 40.07
N ASP A 113 -29.22 -38.61 40.31
CA ASP A 113 -29.61 -39.98 40.64
C ASP A 113 -30.20 -39.99 42.06
N ARG A 114 -31.51 -40.17 42.16
CA ARG A 114 -32.23 -40.58 43.38
C ARG A 114 -33.51 -41.30 42.97
N GLY A 115 -33.49 -42.63 43.08
CA GLY A 115 -34.66 -43.51 42.94
C GLY A 115 -34.26 -44.97 43.06
#